data_AF-F0FGL1-F1
#
_entry.id   AF-F0FGL1-F1
#
_cell.length_a   1.000
_cell.length_b   1.000
_cell.length_c   1.000
_cell.angle_alpha   90.00
_cell.angle_beta   90.00
_cell.angle_gamma   90.00
#
_symmetry.space_group_name_H-M   'P 1'
#
loop_
_entity.id
_entity.type
_entity.pdbx_description
1 polymer ?
#
loop_
_entity_poly.entity_id
_entity_poly.type
_entity_poly.pdbx_seq_one_letter_code
_entity_poly.pdbx_strand_id
1 'polypeptide(L)'
;MEPLNKIIDKSEKERNALTRKIIELEEKEDDFKLLQKRHEDRVVYLAEQFEQLSFDVDSILSSSDMSSSYRIKGLESNQELRHQMAEYVQNHFDDIEKLRLTIRRKTEEKREKLITERNQLPWE
;
A
#
# COMPACT_ATOMS: atom_id res chain seq x y z
N MET A 1 -33.62 -45.09 -4.54
CA MET A 1 -32.53 -44.64 -3.64
C MET A 1 -31.52 -43.85 -4.46
N GLU A 2 -31.85 -42.59 -4.79
CA GLU A 2 -31.00 -41.69 -5.58
C GLU A 2 -30.64 -40.32 -4.93
N PRO A 3 -30.70 -40.05 -3.60
CA PRO A 3 -30.39 -38.69 -3.10
C PRO A 3 -28.91 -38.48 -2.71
N LEU A 4 -28.23 -39.48 -2.14
CA LEU A 4 -26.94 -39.26 -1.46
C LEU A 4 -25.83 -38.78 -2.41
N ASN A 5 -25.63 -39.46 -3.55
CA ASN A 5 -24.58 -39.11 -4.51
C ASN A 5 -24.74 -37.71 -5.12
N LYS A 6 -25.98 -37.23 -5.31
CA LYS A 6 -26.25 -35.87 -5.81
C LYS A 6 -25.97 -34.79 -4.76
N ILE A 7 -26.13 -35.10 -3.48
CA ILE A 7 -25.86 -34.16 -2.38
C ILE A 7 -24.34 -34.05 -2.15
N ILE A 8 -23.63 -35.18 -2.24
CA ILE A 8 -22.17 -35.26 -2.11
C ILE A 8 -21.48 -34.45 -3.23
N ASP A 9 -21.86 -34.65 -4.50
CA ASP A 9 -21.30 -33.92 -5.66
C ASP A 9 -21.58 -32.40 -5.58
N LYS A 10 -22.74 -31.98 -5.05
CA LYS A 10 -23.04 -30.56 -4.83
C LYS A 10 -22.18 -29.95 -3.73
N SER A 11 -22.04 -30.62 -2.59
CA SER A 11 -21.18 -30.19 -1.47
C SER A 11 -19.73 -30.06 -1.93
N GLU A 12 -19.23 -31.01 -2.71
CA GLU A 12 -17.87 -30.97 -3.25
C GLU A 12 -17.63 -29.78 -4.20
N LYS A 13 -18.58 -29.50 -5.11
CA LYS A 13 -18.52 -28.33 -5.99
C LYS A 13 -18.51 -27.02 -5.21
N GLU A 14 -19.34 -26.91 -4.17
CA GLU A 14 -19.40 -25.72 -3.31
C GLU A 14 -18.12 -25.53 -2.51
N ARG A 15 -17.55 -26.59 -1.93
CA ARG A 15 -16.24 -26.56 -1.26
C ARG A 15 -15.13 -26.10 -2.22
N ASN A 16 -15.10 -26.64 -3.43
CA ASN A 16 -14.11 -26.26 -4.44
C ASN A 16 -14.25 -24.79 -4.86
N ALA A 17 -15.49 -24.29 -4.99
CA ALA A 17 -15.74 -22.89 -5.28
C ALA A 17 -15.28 -21.96 -4.14
N LEU A 18 -15.52 -22.34 -2.88
CA LEU A 18 -15.04 -21.59 -1.71
C LEU A 18 -13.51 -21.62 -1.60
N THR A 19 -12.87 -22.76 -1.85
CA THR A 19 -11.40 -22.85 -1.90
C THR A 19 -10.82 -21.92 -2.95
N ARG A 20 -11.39 -21.87 -4.17
CA ARG A 20 -10.93 -20.93 -5.20
C ARG A 20 -11.08 -19.47 -4.75
N LYS A 21 -12.20 -19.11 -4.12
CA LYS A 21 -12.39 -17.75 -3.59
C LYS A 21 -11.39 -17.38 -2.51
N ILE A 22 -10.94 -18.35 -1.70
CA ILE A 22 -9.88 -18.13 -0.70
C ILE A 22 -8.54 -17.87 -1.40
N ILE A 23 -8.18 -18.69 -2.40
CA ILE A 23 -6.94 -18.50 -3.18
C ILE A 23 -6.94 -17.13 -3.88
N GLU A 24 -8.02 -16.77 -4.56
CA GLU A 24 -8.15 -15.45 -5.22
C GLU A 24 -8.05 -14.27 -4.22
N LEU A 25 -8.45 -14.49 -2.97
CA LEU A 25 -8.33 -13.50 -1.90
C LEU A 25 -6.87 -13.32 -1.46
N GLU A 26 -6.14 -14.43 -1.35
CA GLU A 26 -4.71 -14.46 -1.01
C GLU A 26 -3.87 -13.81 -2.11
N GLU A 27 -4.14 -14.13 -3.38
CA GLU A 27 -3.47 -13.52 -4.54
C GLU A 27 -3.65 -11.99 -4.54
N LYS A 28 -4.86 -11.50 -4.26
CA LYS A 28 -5.13 -10.06 -4.16
C LYS A 28 -4.40 -9.39 -3.00
N GLU A 29 -4.20 -10.10 -1.88
CA GLU A 29 -3.38 -9.58 -0.77
C GLU A 29 -1.92 -9.43 -1.16
N ASP A 30 -1.38 -10.38 -1.93
CA ASP A 30 0.00 -10.33 -2.39
C ASP A 30 0.21 -9.26 -3.46
N ASP A 31 -0.74 -9.11 -4.38
CA ASP A 31 -0.76 -8.00 -5.36
C ASP A 31 -0.79 -6.64 -4.64
N PHE A 32 -1.61 -6.51 -3.59
CA PHE A 32 -1.67 -5.29 -2.80
C PHE A 32 -0.34 -4.99 -2.10
N LYS A 33 0.31 -5.98 -1.48
CA LYS A 33 1.64 -5.79 -0.86
C LYS A 33 2.68 -5.35 -1.88
N LEU A 34 2.66 -5.92 -3.08
CA LEU A 34 3.59 -5.56 -4.15
C LEU A 34 3.35 -4.12 -4.62
N LEU A 35 2.08 -3.73 -4.78
CA LEU A 35 1.70 -2.37 -5.15
C LEU A 35 2.10 -1.36 -4.07
N GLN A 36 1.86 -1.69 -2.80
CA GLN A 36 2.27 -0.88 -1.65
C GLN A 36 3.78 -0.63 -1.69
N LYS A 37 4.59 -1.70 -1.78
CA LYS A 37 6.05 -1.57 -1.81
C LYS A 37 6.52 -0.68 -2.97
N ARG A 38 5.98 -0.89 -4.18
CA ARG A 38 6.30 -0.05 -5.35
C ARG A 38 5.94 1.41 -5.13
N HIS A 39 4.86 1.68 -4.41
CA HIS A 39 4.46 3.04 -4.09
C HIS A 39 5.39 3.68 -3.07
N GLU A 40 5.74 2.96 -2.00
CA GLU A 40 6.73 3.38 -0.99
C GLU A 40 8.08 3.71 -1.66
N ASP A 41 8.58 2.83 -2.53
CA ASP A 41 9.81 3.03 -3.29
C ASP A 41 9.76 4.32 -4.13
N ARG A 42 8.61 4.65 -4.72
CA ARG A 42 8.43 5.90 -5.50
C ARG A 42 8.42 7.14 -4.63
N VAL A 43 7.85 7.08 -3.43
CA VAL A 43 7.84 8.21 -2.49
C VAL A 43 9.26 8.48 -2.01
N VAL A 44 10.04 7.43 -1.69
CA VAL A 44 11.46 7.56 -1.33
C VAL A 44 12.25 8.17 -2.49
N TYR A 45 12.09 7.62 -3.70
CA TYR A 45 12.77 8.14 -4.88
C TYR A 45 12.46 9.63 -5.12
N LEU A 46 11.19 10.04 -4.97
CA LEU A 46 10.80 11.44 -5.07
C LEU A 46 11.53 12.31 -4.04
N ALA A 47 11.60 11.86 -2.78
CA ALA A 47 12.28 12.57 -1.71
C ALA A 47 13.78 12.74 -2.00
N GLU A 48 14.43 11.70 -2.52
CA GLU A 48 15.85 11.74 -2.94
C GLU A 48 16.08 12.73 -4.08
N GLN A 49 15.23 12.71 -5.12
CA GLN A 49 15.32 13.66 -6.23
C GLN A 49 15.08 15.10 -5.76
N PHE A 50 14.13 15.28 -4.84
CA PHE A 50 13.85 16.58 -4.26
C PHE A 50 15.04 17.10 -3.45
N GLU A 51 15.64 16.26 -2.60
CA GLU A 51 16.81 16.62 -1.78
C GLU A 51 18.00 17.03 -2.65
N GLN A 52 18.26 16.31 -3.74
CA GLN A 52 19.29 16.68 -4.71
C GLN A 52 19.01 18.05 -5.35
N LEU A 53 17.77 18.27 -5.82
CA LEU A 53 17.38 19.54 -6.41
C LEU A 53 17.53 20.70 -5.40
N SER A 54 17.10 20.49 -4.16
CA SER A 54 17.25 21.47 -3.10
C SER A 54 18.72 21.77 -2.80
N PHE A 55 19.60 20.76 -2.82
CA PHE A 55 21.04 21.00 -2.68
C PHE A 55 21.59 21.87 -3.82
N ASP A 56 21.20 21.58 -5.06
CA ASP A 56 21.63 22.36 -6.23
C ASP A 56 21.15 23.82 -6.14
N VAL A 57 19.92 24.04 -5.66
CA VAL A 57 19.36 25.38 -5.40
C VAL A 57 20.18 26.13 -4.35
N ASP A 58 20.53 25.48 -3.24
CA ASP A 58 21.36 26.10 -2.20
C ASP A 58 22.74 26.49 -2.73
N SER A 59 23.35 25.62 -3.54
CA SER A 59 24.63 25.89 -4.19
C SER A 59 24.55 27.12 -5.09
N ILE A 60 23.54 27.18 -5.97
CA ILE A 60 23.33 28.31 -6.91
C ILE A 60 23.11 29.62 -6.15
N LEU A 61 22.25 29.62 -5.12
CA LEU A 61 21.98 30.81 -4.31
C LEU A 61 23.23 31.27 -3.55
N SER A 62 24.03 30.33 -3.06
CA SER A 62 25.26 30.61 -2.32
C SER A 62 26.36 31.22 -3.21
N SER A 63 26.46 30.78 -4.47
CA SER A 63 27.43 31.30 -5.44
C SER A 63 26.92 32.49 -6.27
N SER A 64 25.67 32.92 -6.08
CA SER A 64 25.09 34.01 -6.88
C SER A 64 25.61 35.39 -6.48
N ASP A 65 25.79 36.25 -7.48
CA ASP A 65 26.11 37.68 -7.30
C ASP A 65 24.88 38.52 -6.93
N MET A 66 23.75 37.88 -6.61
CA MET A 66 22.51 38.54 -6.22
C MET A 66 22.65 39.21 -4.84
N SER A 67 21.74 40.14 -4.55
CA SER A 67 21.72 40.79 -3.24
C SER A 67 21.58 39.78 -2.10
N SER A 68 22.24 40.07 -0.98
CA SER A 68 22.19 39.22 0.22
C SER A 68 20.75 38.94 0.67
N SER A 69 19.87 39.94 0.60
CA SER A 69 18.46 39.77 0.96
C SER A 69 17.70 38.81 0.04
N TYR A 70 18.02 38.76 -1.25
CA TYR A 70 17.44 37.80 -2.18
C TYR A 70 17.92 36.38 -1.86
N ARG A 71 19.23 36.23 -1.62
CA ARG A 71 19.85 34.94 -1.30
C ARG A 71 19.28 34.33 -0.01
N ILE A 72 19.20 35.13 1.07
CA ILE A 72 18.64 34.70 2.36
C ILE A 72 17.21 34.19 2.19
N LYS A 73 16.34 34.97 1.53
CA LYS A 73 14.96 34.54 1.27
C LYS A 73 14.86 33.27 0.44
N GLY A 74 15.73 33.11 -0.55
CA GLY A 74 15.79 31.90 -1.37
C GLY A 74 16.15 30.66 -0.55
N LEU A 75 17.18 30.77 0.31
CA LEU A 75 17.62 29.70 1.19
C LEU A 75 16.54 29.33 2.23
N GLU A 76 15.92 30.33 2.85
CA GLU A 76 14.79 30.13 3.78
C GLU A 76 13.62 29.42 3.10
N SER A 77 13.27 29.83 1.88
CA SER A 77 12.20 29.20 1.10
C SER A 77 12.53 27.76 0.73
N ASN A 78 13.78 27.48 0.35
CA ASN A 78 14.21 26.11 0.04
C ASN A 78 14.23 25.23 1.29
N GLN A 79 14.64 25.76 2.44
CA GLN A 79 14.57 25.07 3.72
C GLN A 79 13.13 24.72 4.11
N GLU A 80 12.20 25.65 3.93
CA GLU A 80 10.77 25.41 4.16
C GLU A 80 10.23 24.30 3.24
N LEU A 81 10.59 24.31 1.95
CA LEU A 81 10.16 23.26 1.02
C LEU A 81 10.73 21.88 1.40
N ARG A 82 11.98 21.81 1.88
CA ARG A 82 12.57 20.56 2.43
C ARG A 82 11.78 20.05 3.63
N HIS A 83 11.35 20.94 4.52
CA HIS A 83 10.51 20.57 5.66
C HIS A 83 9.16 20.01 5.19
N GLN A 84 8.50 20.69 4.25
CA GLN A 84 7.23 20.22 3.67
C GLN A 84 7.37 18.88 2.95
N MET A 85 8.49 18.63 2.26
CA MET A 85 8.76 17.34 1.64
C MET A 85 8.91 16.24 2.70
N ALA A 86 9.62 16.51 3.80
CA ALA A 86 9.76 15.55 4.89
C ALA A 86 8.39 15.22 5.53
N GLU A 87 7.56 16.23 5.78
CA GLU A 87 6.19 16.03 6.27
C GLU A 87 5.33 15.26 5.26
N TYR A 88 5.43 15.58 3.97
CA TYR A 88 4.72 14.86 2.91
C TYR A 88 5.07 13.37 2.93
N VAL A 89 6.37 13.04 2.96
CA VAL A 89 6.85 11.65 3.04
C VAL A 89 6.26 10.96 4.26
N GLN A 90 6.42 11.55 5.45
CA GLN A 90 5.92 10.95 6.69
C GLN A 90 4.40 10.70 6.65
N ASN A 91 3.62 11.72 6.29
CA ASN A 91 2.16 11.62 6.19
C ASN A 91 1.74 10.53 5.20
N HIS A 92 2.46 10.43 4.06
CA HIS A 92 2.14 9.44 3.04
C HIS A 92 2.42 8.01 3.51
N PHE A 93 3.50 7.79 4.26
CA PHE A 93 3.78 6.49 4.89
C PHE A 93 2.74 6.12 5.94
N ASP A 94 2.35 7.08 6.80
CA ASP A 94 1.31 6.86 7.81
C ASP A 94 -0.05 6.49 7.17
N ASP A 95 -0.43 7.14 6.08
CA ASP A 95 -1.69 6.87 5.39
C ASP A 95 -1.69 5.51 4.68
N ILE A 96 -0.57 5.12 4.08
CA ILE A 96 -0.39 3.78 3.50
C ILE A 96 -0.51 2.72 4.60
N GLU A 97 0.09 2.95 5.77
CA GLU A 97 0.02 2.01 6.89
C GLU A 97 -1.43 1.83 7.38
N LYS A 98 -2.16 2.94 7.57
CA LYS A 98 -3.60 2.89 7.93
C LYS A 98 -4.42 2.11 6.89
N LEU A 99 -4.14 2.33 5.61
CA LEU A 99 -4.80 1.62 4.51
C LEU A 99 -4.48 0.13 4.55
N ARG A 100 -3.21 -0.24 4.74
CA ARG A 100 -2.75 -1.63 4.87
C ARG A 100 -3.46 -2.35 6.01
N LEU A 101 -3.51 -1.75 7.20
CA LEU A 101 -4.19 -2.32 8.36
C LEU A 101 -5.68 -2.54 8.09
N THR A 102 -6.33 -1.56 7.44
CA THR A 102 -7.74 -1.65 7.08
C THR A 102 -8.02 -2.78 6.09
N ILE A 103 -7.20 -2.91 5.05
CA ILE A 103 -7.33 -3.97 4.05
C ILE A 103 -7.08 -5.33 4.69
N ARG A 104 -5.98 -5.49 5.43
CA ARG A 104 -5.65 -6.74 6.14
C ARG A 104 -6.80 -7.21 7.02
N ARG A 105 -7.37 -6.32 7.84
CA ARG A 105 -8.51 -6.67 8.70
C ARG A 105 -9.71 -7.16 7.89
N LYS A 106 -10.09 -6.41 6.85
CA LYS A 106 -11.22 -6.79 5.98
C LYS A 106 -10.99 -8.11 5.26
N THR A 107 -9.76 -8.36 4.84
CA THR A 107 -9.41 -9.60 4.16
C THR A 107 -9.45 -10.77 5.13
N GLU A 108 -8.91 -10.63 6.33
CA GLU A 108 -8.96 -11.68 7.36
C GLU A 108 -10.41 -12.02 7.74
N GLU A 109 -11.25 -11.01 7.99
CA GLU A 109 -12.68 -11.20 8.25
C GLU A 109 -13.39 -11.96 7.11
N LYS A 110 -13.01 -11.69 5.86
CA LYS A 110 -13.58 -12.36 4.69
C LYS A 110 -13.05 -13.79 4.53
N ARG A 111 -11.76 -14.00 4.79
CA ARG A 111 -11.10 -15.31 4.80
C ARG A 111 -11.75 -16.23 5.83
N GLU A 112 -11.93 -15.75 7.06
CA GLU A 112 -12.55 -16.50 8.15
C GLU A 112 -14.00 -16.90 7.82
N LYS A 113 -14.78 -16.01 7.21
CA LYS A 113 -16.13 -16.32 6.72
C LYS A 113 -16.12 -17.43 5.67
N LEU A 114 -15.26 -17.33 4.65
CA LEU A 114 -15.15 -18.34 3.60
C LEU A 114 -14.69 -19.71 4.15
N ILE A 115 -13.78 -19.71 5.12
CA ILE A 115 -13.32 -20.93 5.79
C ILE A 115 -14.47 -21.55 6.60
N THR A 116 -15.21 -20.74 7.34
CA THR A 116 -16.36 -21.19 8.15
C THR A 116 -17.45 -21.78 7.26
N GLU A 117 -17.83 -21.08 6.18
CA GLU A 117 -18.78 -21.57 5.18
C GLU A 117 -18.33 -22.92 4.59
N ARG A 118 -17.04 -23.03 4.23
CA ARG A 118 -16.49 -24.27 3.67
C ARG A 118 -16.52 -25.42 4.67
N ASN A 119 -16.26 -25.14 5.94
CA ASN A 119 -16.22 -26.16 7.00
C ASN A 119 -17.62 -26.63 7.44
N GLN A 120 -18.65 -25.81 7.23
CA GLN A 120 -20.05 -26.19 7.48
C GLN A 120 -20.62 -27.14 6.42
N LEU A 121 -19.96 -27.24 5.26
CA LEU A 121 -20.39 -28.16 4.20
C LEU A 121 -20.13 -29.62 4.61
N PRO A 122 -21.12 -30.51 4.44
CA PRO A 122 -21.02 -31.89 4.87
C PRO A 122 -19.86 -32.62 4.18
N TRP A 123 -19.03 -33.27 4.99
CA TRP A 123 -18.01 -34.22 4.57
C TRP A 123 -18.59 -35.61 4.72
N GLU A 124 -18.93 -36.21 3.57
CA GLU A 124 -19.53 -37.56 3.44
C GLU A 124 -20.91 -37.72 4.11
#